data_AF-A0A928DUV2-F1
#
_entry.id   AF-A0A928DUV2-F1
#
_cell.length_a   1.000
_cell.length_b   1.000
_cell.length_c   1.000
_cell.angle_alpha   90.00
_cell.angle_beta   90.00
_cell.angle_gamma   90.00
#
_symmetry.space_group_name_H-M   'P 1'
#
loop_
_entity.id
_entity.type
_entity.pdbx_description
1 polymer ?
#
loop_
_entity_poly.entity_id
_entity_poly.type
_entity_poly.pdbx_seq_one_letter_code
_entity_poly.pdbx_strand_id
1 'polypeptide(L)' 'MLYSSWGTEKERLILIGNPDRAEEETVLSLALGGGTVSKLCVKDLRSGKEETVEPGKFTCTVPKGGVRLFHISPKR' A
#
# COMPACT_ATOMS: atom_id res chain seq x y z
N MET A 1 0.61 5.32 -21.80
CA MET A 1 0.28 6.51 -20.98
C MET A 1 -1.05 6.20 -20.29
N LEU A 2 -1.03 5.86 -19.01
CA LEU A 2 -2.25 5.53 -18.25
C LEU A 2 -2.59 6.73 -17.36
N TYR A 3 -3.72 7.35 -17.63
CA TYR A 3 -4.28 8.41 -16.81
C TYR A 3 -5.30 7.76 -15.86
N SER A 4 -5.01 7.79 -14.57
CA SER A 4 -6.01 7.54 -13.54
C SER A 4 -6.26 8.85 -12.82
N SER A 5 -7.50 9.32 -12.86
CA SER A 5 -8.00 10.45 -12.06
C SER A 5 -8.47 9.93 -10.69
N TRP A 6 -8.11 10.64 -9.62
CA TRP A 6 -8.17 10.16 -8.23
C TRP A 6 -9.27 10.90 -7.48
N GLY A 7 -10.31 10.18 -7.04
CA GLY A 7 -11.30 10.71 -6.09
C GLY A 7 -10.73 10.76 -4.67
N THR A 8 -11.00 11.86 -3.96
CA THR A 8 -10.63 12.11 -2.57
C THR A 8 -11.26 11.06 -1.64
N GLU A 9 -10.45 10.47 -0.75
CA GLU A 9 -10.87 9.56 0.34
C GLU A 9 -11.37 8.15 -0.03
N LYS A 10 -10.72 7.45 -0.96
CA LYS A 10 -11.04 6.04 -1.23
C LYS A 10 -10.07 5.08 -0.54
N GLU A 11 -10.62 4.13 0.21
CA GLU A 11 -9.91 2.91 0.62
C GLU A 11 -9.36 2.17 -0.60
N ARG A 12 -8.25 1.46 -0.43
CA ARG A 12 -7.56 0.76 -1.52
C ARG A 12 -7.18 -0.65 -1.13
N LEU A 13 -7.13 -1.51 -2.12
CA LEU A 13 -6.56 -2.84 -2.02
C LEU A 13 -5.35 -2.90 -2.96
N ILE A 14 -4.17 -3.19 -2.42
CA ILE A 14 -2.92 -3.28 -3.17
C ILE A 14 -2.39 -4.70 -3.10
N LEU A 15 -2.23 -5.33 -4.27
CA LEU A 15 -1.57 -6.62 -4.43
C LEU A 15 -0.16 -6.39 -4.97
N ILE A 16 0.85 -6.96 -4.32
CA ILE A 16 2.24 -6.92 -4.79
C ILE A 16 2.72 -8.36 -4.96
N GLY A 17 3.09 -8.72 -6.18
CA GLY A 17 3.72 -10.01 -6.48
C GLY A 17 5.21 -9.83 -6.75
N ASN A 18 6.01 -10.74 -6.19
CA ASN A 18 7.43 -10.86 -6.49
C ASN A 18 7.64 -12.15 -7.31
N PRO A 19 7.80 -12.06 -8.64
CA PRO A 19 8.05 -13.21 -9.50
C PRO A 19 9.49 -13.74 -9.41
N ASP A 20 10.39 -13.02 -8.73
CA ASP A 20 11.80 -13.36 -8.68
C ASP A 20 12.10 -14.52 -7.74
N ARG A 21 13.30 -15.08 -7.90
CA ARG A 21 13.82 -16.20 -7.11
C ARG A 21 14.42 -15.75 -5.77
N ALA A 22 14.44 -14.45 -5.50
CA ALA A 22 14.95 -13.84 -4.29
C ALA A 22 13.87 -12.99 -3.61
N GLU A 23 14.05 -12.72 -2.33
CA GLU A 23 13.22 -11.78 -1.59
C GLU A 23 13.51 -10.35 -2.05
N GLU A 24 12.48 -9.52 -2.13
CA GLU A 24 12.58 -8.16 -2.65
C GLU A 24 11.90 -7.16 -1.70
N GLU A 25 12.54 -6.01 -1.52
CA GLU A 25 11.97 -4.86 -0.82
C GLU A 25 11.25 -3.96 -1.83
N THR A 26 9.95 -3.76 -1.64
CA THR A 26 9.11 -2.95 -2.52
C THR A 26 8.66 -1.67 -1.80
N VAL A 27 8.80 -0.53 -2.49
CA VAL A 27 8.35 0.77 -2.01
C VAL A 27 7.07 1.19 -2.71
N LEU A 28 5.98 1.33 -1.95
CA LEU A 28 4.71 1.88 -2.39
C LEU A 28 4.66 3.39 -2.14
N SER A 29 4.31 4.14 -3.18
CA SER A 29 4.00 5.57 -3.05
C SER A 29 2.52 5.76 -2.72
N LEU A 30 2.23 6.01 -1.46
CA LEU A 30 0.89 6.24 -0.92
C LEU A 30 0.53 7.71 -1.02
N ALA A 31 0.23 8.15 -2.24
CA ALA A 31 -0.36 9.47 -2.47
C ALA A 31 -1.89 9.40 -2.32
N LEU A 32 -2.45 10.28 -1.50
CA LEU A 32 -3.88 10.58 -1.52
C LEU A 32 -4.06 11.88 -2.29
N GLY A 33 -4.90 11.86 -3.33
CA GLY A 33 -5.21 13.07 -4.10
C GLY A 33 -5.98 14.06 -3.22
N GLY A 34 -5.49 15.30 -3.14
CA GLY A 34 -6.30 16.49 -2.86
C GLY A 34 -6.97 16.61 -1.48
N GLY A 35 -6.40 16.06 -0.40
CA GLY A 35 -6.96 16.21 0.94
C GLY A 35 -5.95 16.10 2.07
N THR A 36 -6.24 16.76 3.20
CA THR A 36 -5.47 16.89 4.44
C THR A 36 -5.41 15.58 5.25
N VAL A 37 -5.35 14.41 4.61
CA VAL A 37 -5.24 13.15 5.34
C VAL A 37 -3.83 13.06 5.93
N SER A 38 -3.72 13.21 7.25
CA SER A 38 -2.44 13.23 7.94
C SER A 38 -1.86 11.83 8.15
N LYS A 39 -2.70 10.79 8.18
CA LYS A 39 -2.30 9.40 8.46
C LYS A 39 -3.16 8.38 7.71
N LEU A 40 -2.52 7.31 7.27
CA LEU A 40 -3.10 6.13 6.63
C LEU A 40 -3.00 4.93 7.57
N CYS A 41 -4.01 4.06 7.54
CA CYS A 41 -3.92 2.71 8.09
C CYS A 41 -3.58 1.75 6.95
N VAL A 42 -2.53 0.94 7.14
CA VAL A 42 -2.14 -0.13 6.23
C VAL A 42 -2.32 -1.45 6.96
N LYS A 43 -3.15 -2.32 6.39
CA LYS A 43 -3.44 -3.66 6.90
C LYS A 43 -2.87 -4.71 5.96
N ASP A 44 -1.95 -5.53 6.44
CA ASP A 44 -1.56 -6.75 5.72
C ASP A 44 -2.68 -7.79 5.90
N LEU A 45 -3.39 -8.10 4.81
CA LEU A 45 -4.51 -9.03 4.84
C LEU A 45 -4.09 -10.49 5.04
N ARG A 46 -2.81 -10.82 4.84
CA ARG A 46 -2.29 -12.18 5.09
C ARG A 46 -1.99 -12.39 6.56
N SER A 47 -1.32 -11.43 7.20
CA SER A 47 -0.94 -11.54 8.61
C SER A 47 -1.97 -10.96 9.59
N GLY A 48 -2.90 -10.15 9.09
CA GLY A 48 -3.85 -9.38 9.90
C GLY A 48 -3.22 -8.19 10.64
N LYS A 49 -1.91 -7.96 10.49
CA LYS A 49 -1.20 -6.86 11.14
C LYS A 49 -1.61 -5.52 10.52
N GLU A 50 -1.86 -4.54 11.39
CA GLU A 50 -2.16 -3.17 11.01
C GLU A 50 -1.08 -2.22 11.50
N GLU A 51 -0.79 -1.19 10.70
CA GLU A 51 0.12 -0.12 11.05
C GLU A 51 -0.40 1.24 10.56
N THR A 52 -0.12 2.29 11.32
CA THR A 52 -0.44 3.66 10.91
C THR A 52 0.81 4.31 10.32
N VAL A 53 0.72 4.80 9.09
CA VAL A 53 1.83 5.44 8.36
C VAL A 53 1.43 6.82 7.88
N GLU A 54 2.42 7.69 7.70
CA GLU A 54 2.20 8.99 7.05
C GLU A 54 2.01 8.78 5.53
N PRO A 55 1.24 9.65 4.85
CA PRO A 55 1.20 9.68 3.39
C PRO A 55 2.61 9.90 2.82
N GLY A 56 2.96 9.19 1.76
CA GLY A 56 4.30 9.26 1.20
C GLY A 56 4.80 7.90 0.74
N LYS A 57 5.78 7.33 1.45
CA LYS A 57 6.38 6.05 1.10
C LYS A 57 6.10 5.01 2.17
N PHE A 58 5.64 3.85 1.73
CA PHE A 58 5.48 2.66 2.55
C PHE A 58 6.35 1.54 1.97
N THR A 59 7.19 0.93 2.78
CA THR A 59 8.12 -0.11 2.34
C THR A 59 7.70 -1.44 2.93
N CYS A 60 7.70 -2.49 2.10
CA CYS A 60 7.39 -3.84 2.56
C CYS A 60 8.23 -4.87 1.81
N THR A 61 8.44 -6.01 2.46
CA THR A 61 9.22 -7.09 1.88
C THR A 61 8.30 -8.19 1.36
N VAL A 62 8.51 -8.56 0.10
CA VAL A 62 7.74 -9.58 -0.62
C VAL A 62 8.60 -10.82 -0.81
N PRO A 63 8.19 -11.98 -0.28
CA PRO A 63 8.97 -13.20 -0.36
C PRO A 63 9.10 -13.68 -1.82
N LYS A 64 10.18 -14.41 -2.12
CA LYS A 64 10.45 -15.00 -3.44
C LYS A 64 9.24 -15.79 -3.99
N GLY A 65 8.88 -15.56 -5.24
CA GLY A 65 7.71 -16.17 -5.89
C GLY A 65 6.38 -15.93 -5.17
N GLY A 66 6.34 -14.94 -4.27
CA GLY A 66 5.25 -14.74 -3.32
C GLY A 66 4.43 -13.50 -3.63
N VAL A 67 3.36 -13.34 -2.84
CA VAL A 67 2.43 -12.23 -2.96
C VAL A 67 2.10 -11.66 -1.59
N ARG A 68 1.97 -10.34 -1.52
CA ARG A 68 1.45 -9.57 -0.38
C ARG A 68 0.19 -8.84 -0.81
N LEU A 69 -0.77 -8.73 0.11
CA LEU A 69 -2.02 -8.02 -0.10
C LEU A 69 -2.26 -7.05 1.05
N PHE A 70 -2.43 -5.78 0.72
CA PHE A 70 -2.62 -4.71 1.68
C PHE A 70 -3.95 -4.01 1.47
N HIS A 71 -4.71 -3.79 2.54
CA HIS A 71 -5.83 -2.84 2.55
C HIS A 71 -5.34 -1.53 3.16
N ILE A 72 -5.59 -0.42 2.46
CA ILE A 72 -5.12 0.90 2.86
C ILE A 72 -6.32 1.82 2.98
N SER A 73 -6.50 2.41 4.15
CA SER A 73 -7.61 3.32 4.44
C SER A 73 -7.11 4.61 5.10
N PRO A 74 -7.79 5.75 4.91
CA PRO A 74 -7.56 6.93 5.74
C PRO A 74 -7.82 6.61 7.21
N LYS A 75 -6.95 7.08 8.12
CA LYS A 75 -7.23 7.00 9.54
C LYS A 75 -8.31 8.04 9.89
N ARG A 76 -9.49 7.58 10.28
CA ARG A 76 -10.62 8.43 10.73
C ARG A 76 -10.34 9.05 12.10
#